data_AF-A0A5M4FBC2-F1
#
_entry.id   AF-A0A5M4FBC2-F1
#
_cell.length_a   1.000
_cell.length_b   1.000
_cell.length_c   1.000
_cell.angle_alpha   90.00
_cell.angle_beta   90.00
_cell.angle_gamma   90.00
#
_symmetry.space_group_name_H-M   'P 1'
#
loop_
_entity.id
_entity.type
_entity.pdbx_description
1 polymer ?
#
loop_
_entity_poly.entity_id
_entity_poly.type
_entity_poly.pdbx_seq_one_letter_code
_entity_poly.pdbx_strand_id
1 'polypeptide(L)'
;MAILHATADITPTKPELLATWLPTQPWFAGDATVLQHLGAYRFDDPDGEVGIETHLVRAGDGPVLQVPWTYRGAPLDGAESFLVGTMEHTVLGLRWIYDAIGDPVYQAVLAATILTGGTQAELVREFADGRTEIAEPSVRVKGSGGGSDVPPVDLEVVRLPGGPTPEGDEVLTGTWAGADEPIVLAVARLR
;
A
#
# COMPACT_ATOMS: atom_id res chain seq x y z
N MET A 1 -11.59 -5.83 -7.20
CA MET A 1 -10.53 -5.95 -8.22
C MET A 1 -9.93 -4.58 -8.43
N ALA A 2 -8.60 -4.47 -8.41
CA ALA A 2 -7.92 -3.20 -8.58
C ALA A 2 -7.41 -3.04 -10.01
N ILE A 3 -7.88 -2.00 -10.70
CA ILE A 3 -7.60 -1.76 -12.12
C ILE A 3 -6.28 -0.98 -12.28
N LEU A 4 -5.48 -1.42 -13.26
CA LEU A 4 -4.29 -0.76 -13.74
C LEU A 4 -4.51 -0.36 -15.21
N HIS A 5 -4.57 0.94 -15.49
CA HIS A 5 -4.64 1.44 -16.87
C HIS A 5 -3.27 1.28 -17.53
N ALA A 6 -3.09 0.22 -18.33
CA ALA A 6 -1.79 -0.21 -18.84
C ALA A 6 -1.10 0.80 -19.77
N THR A 7 -1.88 1.70 -20.38
CA THR A 7 -1.39 2.74 -21.29
C THR A 7 -1.51 4.15 -20.71
N ALA A 8 -1.79 4.27 -19.41
CA ALA A 8 -1.85 5.57 -18.77
C ALA A 8 -0.44 6.08 -18.47
N ASP A 9 -0.22 7.36 -18.77
CA ASP A 9 0.94 8.08 -18.26
C ASP A 9 0.55 8.77 -16.96
N ILE A 10 1.51 8.80 -16.04
CA ILE A 10 1.38 9.46 -14.75
C ILE A 10 2.54 10.42 -14.53
N THR A 11 2.24 11.63 -14.06
CA THR A 11 3.27 12.67 -13.85
C THR A 11 2.98 13.47 -12.58
N PRO A 12 3.90 13.52 -11.59
CA PRO A 12 5.16 12.77 -11.53
C PRO A 12 4.91 11.25 -11.49
N THR A 13 5.91 10.46 -11.86
CA THR A 13 5.83 9.00 -11.76
C THR A 13 5.90 8.54 -10.30
N LYS A 14 5.42 7.33 -10.00
CA LYS A 14 5.49 6.77 -8.64
C LYS A 14 6.94 6.71 -8.10
N PRO A 15 7.97 6.28 -8.87
CA PRO A 15 9.35 6.32 -8.41
C PRO A 15 9.86 7.73 -8.09
N GLU A 16 9.49 8.74 -8.89
CA GLU A 16 9.87 10.14 -8.63
C GLU A 16 9.24 10.67 -7.33
N LEU A 17 7.95 10.36 -7.09
CA LEU A 17 7.28 10.70 -5.83
C LEU A 17 7.94 9.99 -4.65
N LEU A 18 8.27 8.69 -4.76
CA LEU A 18 8.99 7.96 -3.72
C LEU A 18 10.35 8.59 -3.42
N ALA A 19 11.15 8.88 -4.46
CA ALA A 19 12.48 9.47 -4.31
C ALA A 19 12.45 10.85 -3.62
N THR A 20 11.39 11.62 -3.86
CA THR A 20 11.21 12.95 -3.27
C THR A 20 10.65 12.88 -1.85
N TRP A 21 9.66 12.01 -1.61
CA TRP A 21 8.93 11.97 -0.35
C TRP A 21 9.65 11.19 0.74
N LEU A 22 10.27 10.04 0.42
CA LEU A 22 10.90 9.17 1.41
C LEU A 22 11.93 9.87 2.30
N PRO A 23 12.88 10.67 1.78
CA PRO A 23 13.86 11.39 2.61
C PRO A 23 13.29 12.36 3.64
N THR A 24 12.03 12.76 3.48
CA THR A 24 11.35 13.69 4.39
C THR A 24 10.75 12.99 5.61
N GLN A 25 10.73 11.66 5.61
CA GLN A 25 10.06 10.87 6.64
C GLN A 25 11.02 10.55 7.80
N PRO A 26 10.57 10.65 9.06
CA PRO A 26 11.44 10.46 10.22
C PRO A 26 11.94 9.01 10.39
N TRP A 27 11.23 8.05 9.79
CA TRP A 27 11.56 6.63 9.82
C TRP A 27 12.39 6.17 8.61
N PHE A 28 12.68 7.06 7.67
CA PHE A 28 13.40 6.70 6.45
C PHE A 28 14.83 6.22 6.75
N ALA A 29 15.23 5.14 6.09
CA ALA A 29 16.57 4.58 6.17
C ALA A 29 17.06 4.15 4.78
N GLY A 30 18.26 4.60 4.40
CA GLY A 30 18.89 4.26 3.12
C GLY A 30 19.19 5.47 2.24
N ASP A 31 19.46 5.21 0.96
CA ASP A 31 19.77 6.22 -0.06
C ASP A 31 18.64 6.31 -1.10
N ALA A 32 17.88 7.41 -1.08
CA ALA A 32 16.74 7.62 -1.98
C ALA A 32 17.14 7.91 -3.44
N THR A 33 18.44 8.12 -3.73
CA THR A 33 18.93 8.22 -5.11
C THR A 33 19.02 6.85 -5.79
N VAL A 34 19.03 5.77 -5.00
CA VAL A 34 19.11 4.38 -5.46
C VAL A 34 17.88 3.62 -4.96
N LEU A 35 16.72 3.88 -5.56
CA LEU A 35 15.49 3.16 -5.22
C LEU A 35 15.28 1.92 -6.08
N GLN A 36 15.17 0.78 -5.43
CA GLN A 36 14.73 -0.48 -6.02
C GLN A 36 13.29 -0.77 -5.60
N HIS A 37 12.40 -0.99 -6.59
CA HIS A 37 11.05 -1.48 -6.31
C HIS A 37 11.07 -3.01 -6.23
N LEU A 38 10.64 -3.55 -5.08
CA LEU A 38 10.60 -4.99 -4.82
C LEU A 38 9.25 -5.60 -5.18
N GLY A 39 8.20 -4.78 -5.12
CA GLY A 39 6.84 -5.16 -5.49
C GLY A 39 5.80 -4.22 -4.87
N ALA A 40 4.55 -4.46 -5.22
CA ALA A 40 3.41 -3.81 -4.60
C ALA A 40 2.21 -4.76 -4.49
N TYR A 41 1.32 -4.44 -3.57
CA TYR A 41 -0.01 -5.02 -3.46
C TYR A 41 -1.06 -3.92 -3.32
N ARG A 42 -2.32 -4.27 -3.59
CA ARG A 42 -3.46 -3.34 -3.51
C ARG A 42 -4.57 -3.94 -2.69
N PHE A 43 -5.41 -3.08 -2.14
CA PHE A 43 -6.70 -3.47 -1.60
C PHE A 43 -7.81 -2.81 -2.41
N ASP A 44 -9.00 -3.41 -2.35
CA ASP A 44 -10.19 -2.81 -2.90
C ASP A 44 -10.78 -1.85 -1.87
N ASP A 45 -11.10 -0.63 -2.31
CA ASP A 45 -12.03 0.23 -1.59
C ASP A 45 -13.46 -0.29 -1.83
N PRO A 46 -14.23 -0.62 -0.77
CA PRO A 46 -15.62 -1.06 -0.91
C PRO A 46 -16.51 -0.11 -1.70
N ASP A 47 -16.23 1.21 -1.65
CA ASP A 47 -17.00 2.23 -2.36
C ASP A 47 -16.42 2.53 -3.76
N GLY A 48 -15.21 2.03 -4.07
CA GLY A 48 -14.56 2.16 -5.37
C GLY A 48 -13.98 3.55 -5.69
N GLU A 49 -13.86 4.43 -4.70
CA GLU A 49 -13.46 5.84 -4.87
C GLU A 49 -11.96 6.07 -4.61
N VAL A 50 -11.36 5.25 -3.76
CA VAL A 50 -9.97 5.38 -3.30
C VAL A 50 -9.13 4.25 -3.84
N GLY A 51 -8.09 4.59 -4.61
CA GLY A 51 -7.07 3.61 -4.96
C GLY A 51 -6.18 3.31 -3.74
N ILE A 52 -6.05 2.06 -3.35
CA ILE A 52 -5.22 1.65 -2.21
C ILE A 52 -4.05 0.80 -2.71
N GLU A 53 -2.81 1.23 -2.49
CA GLU A 53 -1.61 0.52 -2.94
C GLU A 53 -0.55 0.58 -1.86
N THR A 54 0.23 -0.49 -1.71
CA THR A 54 1.38 -0.49 -0.82
C THR A 54 2.60 -0.95 -1.59
N HIS A 55 3.62 -0.09 -1.58
CA HIS A 55 4.91 -0.36 -2.21
C HIS A 55 5.88 -0.97 -1.20
N LEU A 56 6.61 -2.00 -1.63
CA LEU A 56 7.82 -2.48 -0.97
C LEU A 56 9.01 -2.02 -1.80
N VAL A 57 9.89 -1.23 -1.19
CA VAL A 57 11.08 -0.67 -1.84
C VAL A 57 12.32 -0.89 -1.00
N ARG A 58 13.49 -0.79 -1.61
CA ARG A 58 14.78 -0.69 -0.93
C ARG A 58 15.51 0.56 -1.41
N ALA A 59 16.13 1.27 -0.48
CA ALA A 59 16.89 2.48 -0.75
C ALA A 59 18.40 2.22 -0.51
N GLY A 60 19.18 2.09 -1.59
CA GLY A 60 20.57 1.63 -1.53
C GLY A 60 20.69 0.24 -0.87
N ASP A 61 21.66 0.08 0.02
CA ASP A 61 21.85 -1.13 0.83
C ASP A 61 21.00 -1.12 2.13
N GLY A 62 20.01 -0.22 2.21
CA GLY A 62 19.13 -0.08 3.36
C GLY A 62 18.15 -1.25 3.55
N PRO A 63 17.34 -1.20 4.63
CA PRO A 63 16.29 -2.18 4.85
C PRO A 63 15.19 -2.09 3.77
N VAL A 64 14.31 -3.08 3.76
CA VAL A 64 13.04 -2.96 3.01
C VAL A 64 12.18 -1.90 3.70
N LEU A 65 11.59 -1.01 2.91
CA LEU A 65 10.67 0.03 3.33
C LEU A 65 9.27 -0.33 2.81
N GLN A 66 8.27 -0.21 3.67
CA GLN A 66 6.86 -0.33 3.31
C GLN A 66 6.19 1.04 3.25
N VAL A 67 5.59 1.34 2.10
CA VAL A 67 5.02 2.65 1.78
C VAL A 67 3.59 2.48 1.27
N PRO A 68 2.59 2.52 2.15
CA PRO A 68 1.19 2.47 1.76
C PRO A 68 0.74 3.86 1.30
N TRP A 69 0.09 3.92 0.15
CA TRP A 69 -0.48 5.12 -0.46
C TRP A 69 -1.96 4.95 -0.74
N THR A 70 -2.70 6.05 -0.57
CA THR A 70 -4.03 6.20 -1.16
C THR A 70 -4.01 7.20 -2.30
N TYR A 71 -4.81 6.93 -3.33
CA TYR A 71 -5.00 7.80 -4.50
C TYR A 71 -6.44 8.29 -4.54
N ARG A 72 -6.64 9.60 -4.36
CA ARG A 72 -7.97 10.22 -4.34
C ARG A 72 -8.19 11.14 -5.54
N GLY A 73 -9.43 11.21 -6.01
CA GLY A 73 -9.86 12.13 -7.07
C GLY A 73 -10.09 13.57 -6.59
N ALA A 74 -9.99 13.84 -5.28
CA ALA A 74 -10.11 15.14 -4.65
C ALA A 74 -9.23 15.19 -3.38
N PRO A 75 -8.88 16.39 -2.86
CA PRO A 75 -8.21 16.51 -1.57
C PRO A 75 -9.02 15.85 -0.44
N LEU A 76 -8.32 15.28 0.53
CA LEU A 76 -8.88 14.79 1.79
C LEU A 76 -8.70 15.85 2.88
N ASP A 77 -9.82 16.39 3.36
CA ASP A 77 -9.85 17.39 4.43
C ASP A 77 -9.22 16.86 5.72
N GLY A 78 -8.30 17.62 6.31
CA GLY A 78 -7.66 17.29 7.59
C GLY A 78 -6.52 16.27 7.49
N ALA A 79 -6.16 15.83 6.27
CA ALA A 79 -5.06 14.90 6.03
C ALA A 79 -3.84 15.58 5.38
N GLU A 80 -3.72 16.91 5.46
CA GLU A 80 -2.68 17.69 4.79
C GLU A 80 -1.27 17.27 5.22
N SER A 81 -1.09 16.88 6.49
CA SER A 81 0.20 16.37 7.00
C SER A 81 0.62 15.03 6.41
N PHE A 82 -0.32 14.28 5.81
CA PHE A 82 -0.08 13.00 5.15
C PHE A 82 0.01 13.13 3.63
N LEU A 83 -0.14 14.35 3.07
CA LEU A 83 -0.05 14.54 1.63
C LEU A 83 1.37 14.24 1.15
N VAL A 84 1.49 13.25 0.27
CA VAL A 84 2.73 12.88 -0.41
C VAL A 84 2.97 13.83 -1.59
N GLY A 85 1.90 14.15 -2.31
CA GLY A 85 1.93 15.03 -3.47
C GLY A 85 0.72 14.84 -4.36
N THR A 86 0.80 15.39 -5.57
CA THR A 86 -0.22 15.25 -6.61
C THR A 86 0.36 14.62 -7.87
N MET A 87 -0.48 13.94 -8.65
CA MET A 87 -0.11 13.26 -9.90
C MET A 87 -1.19 13.49 -10.94
N GLU A 88 -0.81 13.96 -12.12
CA GLU A 88 -1.67 13.92 -13.31
C GLU A 88 -1.70 12.50 -13.86
N HIS A 89 -2.88 11.97 -14.12
CA HIS A 89 -3.09 10.66 -14.72
C HIS A 89 -3.90 10.81 -16.01
N THR A 90 -3.41 10.33 -17.14
CA THR A 90 -4.04 10.62 -18.46
C THR A 90 -5.48 10.12 -18.60
N VAL A 91 -5.83 9.01 -17.94
CA VAL A 91 -7.20 8.48 -17.87
C VAL A 91 -8.01 9.08 -16.72
N LEU A 92 -7.42 9.16 -15.53
CA LEU A 92 -8.12 9.43 -14.28
C LEU A 92 -8.08 10.91 -13.85
N GLY A 93 -7.37 11.77 -14.58
CA GLY A 93 -7.16 13.17 -14.23
C GLY A 93 -6.22 13.36 -13.04
N LEU A 94 -6.27 14.54 -12.41
CA LEU A 94 -5.47 14.87 -11.24
C LEU A 94 -5.81 13.98 -10.04
N ARG A 95 -4.77 13.48 -9.37
CA ARG A 95 -4.86 12.61 -8.20
C ARG A 95 -4.07 13.17 -7.04
N TRP A 96 -4.65 13.09 -5.85
CA TRP A 96 -3.99 13.41 -4.58
C TRP A 96 -3.51 12.11 -3.95
N ILE A 97 -2.22 12.07 -3.63
CA ILE A 97 -1.57 10.91 -3.05
C ILE A 97 -1.29 11.20 -1.59
N TYR A 98 -1.75 10.32 -0.72
CA TYR A 98 -1.52 10.41 0.71
C TYR A 98 -0.73 9.22 1.21
N ASP A 99 0.07 9.42 2.24
CA ASP A 99 0.54 8.36 3.10
C ASP A 99 -0.66 7.72 3.78
N ALA A 100 -0.96 6.48 3.40
CA ALA A 100 -2.26 5.88 3.63
C ALA A 100 -2.60 5.72 5.11
N ILE A 101 -1.60 5.74 6.00
CA ILE A 101 -1.84 5.69 7.45
C ILE A 101 -2.71 6.85 7.95
N GLY A 102 -2.74 7.97 7.23
CA GLY A 102 -3.61 9.12 7.53
C GLY A 102 -5.00 9.04 6.91
N ASP A 103 -5.27 8.02 6.11
CA ASP A 103 -6.51 7.87 5.36
C ASP A 103 -7.47 6.89 6.05
N PRO A 104 -8.68 7.31 6.46
CA PRO A 104 -9.62 6.44 7.17
C PRO A 104 -10.10 5.25 6.32
N VAL A 105 -10.13 5.38 4.98
CA VAL A 105 -10.51 4.28 4.09
C VAL A 105 -9.46 3.18 4.14
N TYR A 106 -8.18 3.55 4.07
CA TYR A 106 -7.08 2.60 4.22
C TYR A 106 -7.11 1.90 5.59
N GLN A 107 -7.32 2.65 6.67
CA GLN A 107 -7.39 2.07 8.02
C GLN A 107 -8.52 1.04 8.13
N ALA A 108 -9.72 1.37 7.66
CA ALA A 108 -10.86 0.45 7.69
C ALA A 108 -10.60 -0.83 6.87
N VAL A 109 -10.07 -0.69 5.66
CA VAL A 109 -9.76 -1.81 4.77
C VAL A 109 -8.63 -2.68 5.32
N LEU A 110 -7.58 -2.08 5.89
CA LEU A 110 -6.48 -2.81 6.53
C LEU A 110 -6.98 -3.61 7.74
N ALA A 111 -7.75 -2.99 8.64
CA ALA A 111 -8.34 -3.67 9.79
C ALA A 111 -9.21 -4.86 9.36
N ALA A 112 -10.11 -4.65 8.40
CA ALA A 112 -10.97 -5.70 7.89
C ALA A 112 -10.13 -6.85 7.28
N THR A 113 -9.12 -6.53 6.48
CA THR A 113 -8.23 -7.53 5.87
C THR A 113 -7.53 -8.36 6.94
N ILE A 114 -6.96 -7.73 7.97
CA ILE A 114 -6.24 -8.44 9.03
C ILE A 114 -7.18 -9.35 9.81
N LEU A 115 -8.31 -8.83 10.28
CA LEU A 115 -9.20 -9.51 11.23
C LEU A 115 -10.02 -10.64 10.57
N THR A 116 -10.29 -10.53 9.27
CA THR A 116 -11.07 -11.52 8.52
C THR A 116 -10.22 -12.54 7.75
N GLY A 117 -8.88 -12.43 7.84
CA GLY A 117 -7.97 -13.29 7.10
C GLY A 117 -7.92 -13.00 5.59
N GLY A 118 -8.28 -11.78 5.21
CA GLY A 118 -8.32 -11.30 3.84
C GLY A 118 -6.94 -11.24 3.18
N THR A 119 -6.95 -10.99 1.87
CA THR A 119 -5.75 -10.93 1.03
C THR A 119 -5.75 -9.68 0.17
N GLN A 120 -4.66 -9.43 -0.57
CA GLN A 120 -4.63 -8.39 -1.60
C GLN A 120 -5.75 -8.59 -2.63
N ALA A 121 -6.19 -7.48 -3.22
CA ALA A 121 -7.07 -7.47 -4.36
C ALA A 121 -6.42 -8.13 -5.59
N GLU A 122 -7.23 -8.76 -6.43
CA GLU A 122 -6.81 -9.19 -7.76
C GLU A 122 -6.49 -7.96 -8.62
N LEU A 123 -5.32 -7.97 -9.25
CA LEU A 123 -4.85 -6.90 -10.11
C LEU A 123 -5.30 -7.19 -11.55
N VAL A 124 -6.01 -6.24 -12.15
CA VAL A 124 -6.41 -6.33 -13.56
C VAL A 124 -5.78 -5.21 -14.35
N ARG A 125 -4.99 -5.57 -15.35
CA ARG A 125 -4.48 -4.64 -16.36
C ARG A 125 -5.54 -4.46 -17.43
N GLU A 126 -5.96 -3.22 -17.62
CA GLU A 126 -6.84 -2.82 -18.72
C GLU A 126 -6.04 -2.09 -19.79
N PHE A 127 -6.11 -2.57 -21.02
CA PHE A 127 -5.44 -1.99 -22.18
C PHE A 127 -6.36 -1.00 -22.92
N ALA A 128 -5.78 -0.08 -23.70
CA ALA A 128 -6.53 0.94 -24.44
C ALA A 128 -7.58 0.38 -25.43
N ASP A 129 -7.43 -0.88 -25.86
CA ASP A 129 -8.37 -1.57 -26.75
C ASP A 129 -9.50 -2.30 -26.00
N GLY A 130 -9.60 -2.12 -24.68
CA GLY A 130 -10.62 -2.72 -23.82
C GLY A 130 -10.31 -4.16 -23.40
N ARG A 131 -9.16 -4.74 -23.81
CA ARG A 131 -8.74 -6.04 -23.28
C ARG A 131 -8.33 -5.91 -21.82
N THR A 132 -8.62 -6.96 -21.06
CA THR A 132 -8.22 -7.08 -19.65
C THR A 132 -7.36 -8.32 -19.43
N GLU A 133 -6.37 -8.20 -18.55
CA GLU A 133 -5.50 -9.32 -18.16
C GLU A 133 -5.32 -9.33 -16.63
N ILE A 134 -5.50 -10.49 -16.01
CA ILE A 134 -5.18 -10.67 -14.58
C ILE A 134 -3.66 -10.68 -14.44
N ALA A 135 -3.15 -9.75 -13.64
CA ALA A 135 -1.73 -9.63 -13.35
C ALA A 135 -1.35 -10.51 -12.15
N GLU A 136 -0.28 -11.31 -12.31
CA GLU A 136 0.31 -12.01 -11.17
C GLU A 136 0.79 -11.01 -10.11
N PRO A 137 0.40 -11.19 -8.84
CA PRO A 137 0.78 -10.28 -7.78
C PRO A 137 2.27 -10.42 -7.46
N SER A 138 2.98 -9.30 -7.45
CA SER A 138 4.40 -9.24 -7.03
C SER A 138 4.60 -9.40 -5.52
N VAL A 139 3.56 -9.07 -4.74
CA VAL A 139 3.50 -9.25 -3.28
C VAL A 139 2.18 -9.92 -2.95
N ARG A 140 2.22 -11.02 -2.20
CA ARG A 140 1.03 -11.70 -1.66
C ARG A 140 0.95 -11.39 -0.17
N VAL A 141 -0.23 -10.99 0.30
CA VAL A 141 -0.46 -10.68 1.71
C VAL A 141 -1.64 -11.49 2.24
N LYS A 142 -1.63 -11.72 3.55
CA LYS A 142 -2.69 -12.45 4.24
C LYS A 142 -2.83 -11.95 5.68
N GLY A 143 -4.07 -11.66 6.08
CA GLY A 143 -4.44 -11.45 7.48
C GLY A 143 -4.41 -12.75 8.28
N SER A 144 -4.04 -12.68 9.56
CA SER A 144 -4.04 -13.85 10.44
C SER A 144 -5.40 -14.19 11.05
N GLY A 145 -6.32 -13.23 11.06
CA GLY A 145 -7.62 -13.38 11.71
C GLY A 145 -8.54 -14.37 11.00
N GLY A 146 -9.59 -14.79 11.70
CA GLY A 146 -10.64 -15.68 11.18
C GLY A 146 -12.05 -15.22 11.54
N GLY A 147 -12.20 -13.99 12.01
CA GLY A 147 -13.50 -13.43 12.41
C GLY A 147 -14.35 -13.00 11.21
N SER A 148 -15.66 -12.87 11.43
CA SER A 148 -16.57 -12.19 10.51
C SER A 148 -16.75 -10.71 10.83
N ASP A 149 -16.40 -10.32 12.06
CA ASP A 149 -16.63 -8.98 12.60
C ASP A 149 -15.33 -8.18 12.59
N VAL A 150 -15.45 -6.86 12.44
CA VAL A 150 -14.31 -5.91 12.44
C VAL A 150 -14.49 -4.97 13.63
N PRO A 151 -14.18 -5.41 14.87
CA PRO A 151 -14.19 -4.53 16.03
C PRO A 151 -13.18 -3.39 15.88
N PRO A 152 -13.33 -2.30 16.64
CA PRO A 152 -12.33 -1.24 16.69
C PRO A 152 -10.97 -1.79 17.12
N VAL A 153 -9.93 -1.43 16.37
CA VAL A 153 -8.54 -1.81 16.63
C VAL A 153 -7.62 -0.60 16.60
N ASP A 154 -6.51 -0.72 17.30
CA ASP A 154 -5.33 0.11 17.05
C ASP A 154 -4.47 -0.55 15.97
N LEU A 155 -4.27 0.18 14.88
CA LEU A 155 -3.47 -0.27 13.74
C LEU A 155 -2.05 0.28 13.81
N GLU A 156 -1.08 -0.58 13.56
CA GLU A 156 0.30 -0.23 13.37
C GLU A 156 0.78 -0.75 12.02
N VAL A 157 1.20 0.14 11.12
CA VAL A 157 1.88 -0.24 9.88
C VAL A 157 3.38 -0.31 10.12
N VAL A 158 3.98 -1.45 9.82
CA VAL A 158 5.43 -1.67 9.99
C VAL A 158 6.16 -1.03 8.81
N ARG A 159 6.73 0.17 9.04
CA ARG A 159 7.48 0.93 8.00
C ARG A 159 8.74 0.22 7.52
N LEU A 160 9.39 -0.53 8.41
CA LEU A 160 10.63 -1.27 8.18
C LEU A 160 10.40 -2.76 8.50
N PRO A 161 9.80 -3.55 7.58
CA PRO A 161 9.51 -4.96 7.83
C PRO A 161 10.77 -5.79 8.10
N GLY A 162 10.63 -6.86 8.90
CA GLY A 162 11.73 -7.75 9.30
C GLY A 162 11.94 -7.86 10.81
N GLY A 163 11.09 -7.21 11.60
CA GLY A 163 11.01 -7.42 13.05
C GLY A 163 10.31 -8.73 13.44
N PRO A 164 10.32 -9.08 14.74
CA PRO A 164 9.63 -10.27 15.23
C PRO A 164 8.12 -10.17 15.05
N THR A 165 7.46 -11.32 14.89
CA THR A 165 6.00 -11.39 14.92
C THR A 165 5.49 -11.12 16.34
N PRO A 166 4.61 -10.14 16.56
CA PRO A 166 3.99 -9.91 17.85
C PRO A 166 3.20 -11.14 18.31
N GLU A 167 3.30 -11.51 19.59
CA GLU A 167 2.47 -12.56 20.17
C GLU A 167 1.10 -12.00 20.57
N GLY A 168 0.03 -12.69 20.18
CA GLY A 168 -1.34 -12.40 20.63
C GLY A 168 -2.10 -11.33 19.85
N ASP A 169 -1.42 -10.58 18.98
CA ASP A 169 -2.06 -9.61 18.07
C ASP A 169 -2.36 -10.24 16.70
N GLU A 170 -3.38 -9.73 16.01
CA GLU A 170 -3.64 -10.10 14.61
C GLU A 170 -2.75 -9.28 13.68
N VAL A 171 -2.24 -9.90 12.62
CA VAL A 171 -1.23 -9.31 11.74
C VAL A 171 -1.60 -9.45 10.27
N LEU A 172 -1.12 -8.50 9.47
CA LEU A 172 -0.95 -8.70 8.03
C LEU A 172 0.47 -9.23 7.80
N THR A 173 0.59 -10.37 7.15
CA THR A 173 1.88 -10.88 6.67
C THR A 173 1.97 -10.75 5.16
N GLY A 174 3.19 -10.62 4.62
CA GLY A 174 3.43 -10.57 3.19
C GLY A 174 4.65 -11.36 2.74
N THR A 175 4.60 -11.84 1.49
CA THR A 175 5.70 -12.55 0.81
C THR A 175 5.88 -11.97 -0.58
N TRP A 176 7.13 -11.82 -1.01
CA TRP A 176 7.55 -11.32 -2.31
C TRP A 176 8.87 -11.96 -2.72
N ALA A 177 9.35 -11.69 -3.93
CA ALA A 177 10.64 -12.22 -4.40
C ALA A 177 11.79 -11.75 -3.47
N GLY A 178 12.49 -12.72 -2.87
CA GLY A 178 13.57 -12.46 -1.91
C GLY A 178 13.16 -12.41 -0.44
N ALA A 179 11.88 -12.63 -0.12
CA ALA A 179 11.43 -12.95 1.24
C ALA A 179 11.23 -14.47 1.36
N ASP A 180 12.10 -15.14 2.12
CA ASP A 180 12.09 -16.59 2.29
C ASP A 180 10.89 -17.08 3.13
N GLU A 181 10.40 -16.23 4.03
CA GLU A 181 9.25 -16.48 4.90
C GLU A 181 8.28 -15.28 4.90
N PRO A 182 7.00 -15.47 5.26
CA PRO A 182 6.06 -14.36 5.45
C PRO A 182 6.54 -13.37 6.50
N ILE A 183 6.61 -12.09 6.13
CA ILE A 183 7.07 -11.00 7.02
C ILE A 183 5.87 -10.18 7.49
N VAL A 184 5.83 -9.79 8.76
CA VAL A 184 4.80 -8.90 9.29
C VAL A 184 4.89 -7.51 8.65
N LEU A 185 3.76 -7.07 8.09
CA LEU A 185 3.58 -5.79 7.41
C LEU A 185 2.72 -4.82 8.22
N ALA A 186 1.75 -5.33 8.99
CA ALA A 186 0.92 -4.52 9.87
C ALA A 186 0.39 -5.34 11.03
N VAL A 187 0.00 -4.67 12.11
CA VAL A 187 -0.53 -5.26 13.33
C VAL A 187 -1.85 -4.58 13.68
N ALA A 188 -2.84 -5.36 14.07
CA ALA A 188 -4.13 -4.92 14.59
C ALA A 188 -4.29 -5.39 16.03
N ARG A 189 -4.42 -4.44 16.96
CA ARG A 189 -4.61 -4.71 18.39
C ARG A 189 -6.02 -4.36 18.80
N LEU A 190 -6.73 -5.31 19.39
CA LEU A 190 -8.08 -5.07 19.91
C LEU A 190 -8.03 -4.01 21.02
N ARG A 191 -8.99 -3.09 20.99
CA ARG A 191 -9.18 -2.07 22.04
C ARG A 191 -10.01 -2.59 23.21
#